data_AF-A0A2V7UH19-F1
#
_entry.id   AF-A0A2V7UH19-F1
#
_cell.length_a   1.000
_cell.length_b   1.000
_cell.length_c   1.000
_cell.angle_alpha   90.00
_cell.angle_beta   90.00
_cell.angle_gamma   90.00
#
_symmetry.space_group_name_H-M   'P 1'
#
loop_
_entity.id
_entity.type
_entity.pdbx_description
1 polymer ?
#
loop_
_entity_poly.entity_id
_entity_poly.type
_entity_poly.pdbx_seq_one_letter_code
_entity_poly.pdbx_strand_id
1 'polypeptide(L)'
;MPVIDSTPELVSAAYARTKARLAEIRLRLGRPLTLTEKILFGHLDDPNALELKPGESYLMLRPDRVAMQDATAQMALLQFMLAGRESVAVPTTV
;
A
#
# COMPACT_ATOMS: atom_id res chain seq x y z
N MET A 1 -15.29 12.97 5.94
CA MET A 1 -15.02 12.22 4.70
C MET A 1 -13.51 12.13 4.52
N PRO A 2 -12.95 10.97 4.16
CA PRO A 2 -11.54 10.90 3.78
C PRO A 2 -11.30 11.83 2.59
N VAL A 3 -10.30 12.70 2.70
CA VAL A 3 -9.89 13.62 1.62
C VAL A 3 -9.31 12.75 0.50
N ILE A 4 -9.92 12.82 -0.69
CA ILE A 4 -9.52 12.03 -1.85
C ILE A 4 -8.29 12.62 -2.52
N ASP A 5 -7.95 13.88 -2.24
CA ASP A 5 -6.80 14.53 -2.85
C ASP A 5 -5.48 14.02 -2.26
N SER A 6 -4.44 14.01 -3.11
CA SER A 6 -3.06 13.78 -2.68
C SER A 6 -2.53 15.03 -1.98
N THR A 7 -2.99 15.28 -0.76
CA THR A 7 -2.56 16.45 0.00
C THR A 7 -1.07 16.34 0.37
N PRO A 8 -0.38 17.47 0.59
CA PRO A 8 1.01 17.47 1.06
C PRO A 8 1.23 16.62 2.32
N GLU A 9 0.25 16.59 3.22
CA GLU A 9 0.29 15.79 4.45
C GLU A 9 0.25 14.30 4.16
N LEU A 10 -0.63 13.85 3.26
CA LEU A 10 -0.72 12.46 2.83
C LEU A 10 0.60 12.00 2.21
N VAL A 11 1.15 12.81 1.32
CA VAL A 11 2.40 12.53 0.61
C VAL A 11 3.58 12.48 1.59
N SER A 12 3.68 13.47 2.48
CA SER A 12 4.72 13.53 3.52
C SER A 12 4.67 12.31 4.44
N ALA A 13 3.48 11.91 4.88
CA ALA A 13 3.30 10.73 5.72
C ALA A 13 3.70 9.44 4.98
N ALA A 14 3.36 9.29 3.71
CA ALA A 14 3.75 8.14 2.89
C ALA A 14 5.28 8.05 2.74
N TYR A 15 5.95 9.17 2.49
CA TYR A 15 7.42 9.21 2.40
C TYR A 15 8.09 8.95 3.74
N ALA A 16 7.55 9.44 4.85
CA ALA A 16 8.06 9.16 6.19
C ALA A 16 7.99 7.66 6.52
N ARG A 17 6.84 7.03 6.26
CA ARG A 17 6.66 5.56 6.41
C ARG A 17 7.64 4.79 5.51
N THR A 18 7.69 5.15 4.23
CA THR A 18 8.59 4.52 3.25
C THR A 18 10.05 4.60 3.71
N LYS A 19 10.50 5.77 4.20
CA LYS A 19 11.87 5.96 4.67
C LYS A 19 12.20 5.05 5.85
N ALA A 20 11.28 4.92 6.82
CA ALA A 20 11.46 4.04 7.97
C ALA A 20 11.56 2.56 7.53
N ARG A 21 10.61 2.09 6.71
CA ARG A 21 10.59 0.71 6.21
C ARG A 21 11.83 0.36 5.39
N LEU A 22 12.27 1.27 4.51
CA LEU A 22 13.47 1.03 3.70
C LEU A 22 14.77 1.00 4.50
N ALA A 23 14.82 1.65 5.68
CA ALA A 23 15.98 1.53 6.56
C ALA A 23 16.14 0.09 7.06
N GLU A 24 15.04 -0.52 7.53
CA GLU A 24 15.00 -1.92 7.98
C GLU A 24 15.34 -2.89 6.84
N ILE A 25 14.71 -2.70 5.67
CA ILE A 25 14.90 -3.59 4.51
C ILE A 25 16.33 -3.53 3.95
N ARG A 26 16.97 -2.36 3.97
CA ARG A 26 18.37 -2.24 3.51
C ARG A 26 19.33 -3.01 4.42
N LEU A 27 19.14 -2.95 5.73
CA LEU A 27 19.94 -3.71 6.69
C LEU A 27 19.76 -5.22 6.45
N ARG A 28 18.53 -5.63 6.17
CA ARG A 28 18.17 -7.04 5.98
C ARG A 28 18.68 -7.63 4.66
N LEU A 29 18.55 -6.91 3.56
CA LEU A 29 18.91 -7.41 2.23
C LEU A 29 20.39 -7.19 1.85
N GLY A 30 21.07 -6.24 2.49
CA GLY A 30 22.51 -6.02 2.30
C GLY A 30 22.92 -5.62 0.88
N ARG A 31 21.98 -5.18 0.04
CA ARG A 31 22.21 -4.80 -1.36
C ARG A 31 21.46 -3.52 -1.77
N PRO A 32 21.88 -2.84 -2.85
CA PRO A 32 21.09 -1.76 -3.43
C PRO A 32 19.69 -2.22 -3.87
N LEU A 33 18.74 -1.30 -3.77
CA LEU A 33 17.34 -1.51 -4.18
C LEU A 33 17.03 -0.69 -5.42
N THR A 34 16.31 -1.30 -6.35
CA THR A 34 15.68 -0.63 -7.51
C THR A 34 14.57 0.33 -7.05
N LEU A 35 14.08 1.17 -7.95
CA LEU A 35 12.95 2.05 -7.65
C LEU A 35 11.69 1.26 -7.29
N THR A 36 11.36 0.22 -8.06
CA THR A 36 10.19 -0.63 -7.82
C THR A 36 10.28 -1.31 -6.47
N GLU A 37 11.44 -1.86 -6.10
CA GLU A 37 11.65 -2.43 -4.77
C GLU A 37 11.51 -1.41 -3.66
N LYS A 38 12.02 -0.18 -3.85
CA LYS A 38 11.84 0.90 -2.86
C LYS A 38 10.36 1.25 -2.65
N ILE A 39 9.57 1.28 -3.71
CA ILE A 39 8.14 1.56 -3.62
C ILE A 39 7.44 0.39 -2.94
N LEU A 40 7.60 -0.85 -3.44
CA LEU A 40 6.91 -2.01 -2.87
C LEU A 40 7.31 -2.25 -1.40
N PHE A 41 8.60 -2.30 -1.10
CA PHE A 41 9.10 -2.54 0.25
C PHE A 41 8.85 -1.37 1.21
N GLY A 42 8.71 -0.15 0.68
CA GLY A 42 8.28 1.01 1.44
C GLY A 42 6.84 0.89 1.98
N HIS A 43 6.00 0.09 1.33
CA HIS A 43 4.58 -0.11 1.65
C HIS A 43 4.29 -1.48 2.27
N LEU A 44 5.31 -2.20 2.75
CA LEU A 44 5.11 -3.44 3.49
C LEU A 44 4.36 -3.17 4.80
N ASP A 45 3.40 -4.06 5.11
CA ASP A 45 2.70 -4.05 6.39
C ASP A 45 3.68 -4.31 7.54
N ASP A 46 4.42 -5.42 7.43
CA ASP A 46 5.53 -5.76 8.31
C ASP A 46 6.80 -6.09 7.49
N PRO A 47 7.87 -5.26 7.58
CA PRO A 47 9.13 -5.49 6.88
C PRO A 47 9.94 -6.68 7.41
N ASN A 48 9.59 -7.22 8.59
CA ASN A 48 10.32 -8.31 9.25
C ASN A 48 9.63 -9.68 9.11
N ALA A 49 8.35 -9.72 8.77
CA ALA A 49 7.55 -10.95 8.81
C ALA A 49 7.89 -11.99 7.73
N LEU A 50 8.35 -11.58 6.56
CA LEU A 50 8.36 -12.44 5.36
C LEU A 50 9.70 -12.45 4.65
N GLU A 51 10.14 -13.62 4.17
CA GLU A 51 11.26 -13.75 3.24
C GLU A 51 10.93 -13.01 1.93
N LEU A 52 11.85 -12.17 1.43
CA LEU A 52 11.64 -11.34 0.24
C LEU A 52 12.33 -11.97 -0.97
N LYS A 53 11.71 -13.01 -1.53
CA LYS A 53 12.17 -13.70 -2.74
C LYS A 53 11.40 -13.21 -3.97
N PRO A 54 12.09 -12.56 -4.94
CA PRO A 54 11.44 -12.12 -6.17
C PRO A 54 10.79 -13.28 -6.92
N GLY A 55 9.54 -13.13 -7.34
CA GLY A 55 8.80 -14.15 -8.11
C GLY A 55 8.23 -15.30 -7.27
N GLU A 56 8.54 -15.38 -5.98
CA GLU A 56 8.07 -16.46 -5.10
C GLU A 56 7.21 -15.93 -3.95
N SER A 57 7.65 -14.85 -3.30
CA SER A 57 7.00 -14.34 -2.10
C SER A 57 5.76 -13.52 -2.40
N TYR A 58 4.69 -13.77 -1.64
CA TYR A 58 3.54 -12.86 -1.56
C TYR A 58 3.85 -11.72 -0.60
N LEU A 59 3.73 -10.48 -1.09
CA LEU A 59 3.96 -9.29 -0.27
C LEU A 59 2.64 -8.80 0.31
N MET A 60 2.62 -8.64 1.63
CA MET A 60 1.50 -7.99 2.34
C MET A 60 1.74 -6.49 2.33
N LEU A 61 1.02 -5.79 1.45
CA LEU A 61 1.20 -4.35 1.21
C LEU A 61 0.07 -3.53 1.83
N ARG A 62 0.36 -2.24 2.07
CA ARG A 62 -0.58 -1.21 2.47
C ARG A 62 -0.70 -0.16 1.36
N PRO A 63 -1.60 -0.35 0.37
CA PRO A 63 -1.86 0.67 -0.64
C PRO A 63 -2.36 1.97 0.00
N ASP A 64 -1.91 3.12 -0.50
CA ASP A 64 -2.34 4.41 0.04
C ASP A 64 -3.72 4.85 -0.46
N ARG A 65 -4.21 4.31 -1.59
CA ARG A 65 -5.52 4.63 -2.16
C ARG A 65 -6.05 3.54 -3.07
N VAL A 66 -7.35 3.57 -3.34
CA VAL A 66 -8.02 2.71 -4.33
C VAL A 66 -8.73 3.57 -5.36
N ALA A 67 -8.59 3.25 -6.64
CA ALA A 67 -9.37 3.86 -7.70
C ALA A 67 -10.03 2.73 -8.51
N MET A 68 -11.34 2.82 -8.69
CA MET A 68 -12.11 1.92 -9.52
C MET A 68 -12.58 2.67 -10.77
N GLN A 69 -13.06 1.93 -11.76
CA GLN A 69 -13.69 2.48 -12.96
C GLN A 69 -15.08 1.86 -13.09
N ASP A 70 -16.04 2.60 -13.66
CA ASP A 70 -17.46 2.24 -13.74
C ASP A 70 -17.77 0.76 -14.06
N ALA A 71 -17.03 0.13 -14.97
CA ALA A 71 -17.27 -1.26 -15.38
C ALA A 71 -16.86 -2.29 -14.31
N THR A 72 -15.95 -1.94 -13.41
CA THR A 72 -15.43 -2.82 -12.35
C THR A 72 -15.89 -2.41 -10.95
N ALA A 73 -16.31 -1.16 -10.78
CA ALA A 73 -16.71 -0.62 -9.48
C ALA A 73 -17.98 -1.26 -8.92
N GLN A 74 -18.95 -1.60 -9.78
CA GLN A 74 -20.25 -2.13 -9.33
C GLN A 74 -20.09 -3.39 -8.47
N MET A 75 -19.34 -4.38 -8.96
CA MET A 75 -19.14 -5.63 -8.24
C MET A 75 -18.26 -5.42 -6.99
N ALA A 76 -17.23 -4.58 -7.07
CA ALA A 76 -16.39 -4.27 -5.92
C ALA A 76 -17.17 -3.62 -4.77
N LEU A 77 -18.09 -2.69 -5.08
CA LEU A 77 -18.97 -2.06 -4.11
C LEU A 77 -19.95 -3.05 -3.48
N LEU A 78 -20.55 -3.95 -4.27
CA LEU A 78 -21.42 -5.00 -3.74
C LEU A 78 -20.68 -5.91 -2.76
N GLN A 79 -19.47 -6.36 -3.11
CA GLN A 79 -18.64 -7.15 -2.21
C GLN A 79 -18.25 -6.38 -0.95
N PHE A 80 -17.96 -5.08 -1.07
CA PHE A 80 -17.66 -4.23 0.07
C PHE A 80 -18.86 -4.09 1.04
N MET A 81 -20.08 -3.93 0.51
CA MET A 81 -21.31 -3.90 1.31
C MET A 81 -21.54 -5.22 2.05
N LEU A 82 -21.28 -6.35 1.38
CA LEU A 82 -21.39 -7.68 1.98
C LEU A 82 -20.32 -7.97 3.03
N ALA A 83 -19.18 -7.28 2.99
CA ALA A 83 -18.12 -7.40 3.99
C ALA A 83 -18.50 -6.77 5.35
N GLY A 84 -19.65 -6.11 5.45
CA GLY A 84 -20.15 -5.54 6.71
C GLY A 84 -19.32 -4.37 7.25
N ARG A 85 -18.60 -3.66 6.38
CA ARG A 85 -17.79 -2.49 6.75
C ARG A 85 -18.60 -1.21 6.58
N GLU A 86 -18.58 -0.35 7.60
CA GLU A 86 -19.31 0.93 7.59
C GLU A 86 -18.69 1.97 6.63
N SER A 87 -17.36 1.94 6.46
CA SER A 87 -16.64 2.91 5.62
C SER A 87 -15.34 2.34 5.04
N VAL A 88 -14.90 2.91 3.93
CA VAL A 88 -13.60 2.58 3.32
C VAL A 88 -12.43 2.92 4.26
N ALA A 89 -11.37 2.12 4.22
CA ALA A 89 -10.20 2.28 5.09
C ALA A 89 -9.14 3.27 4.54
N VAL A 90 -9.15 3.51 3.23
CA VAL A 90 -8.24 4.41 2.53
C VAL A 90 -9.05 5.30 1.57
N PRO A 91 -8.51 6.45 1.13
CA PRO A 91 -9.14 7.24 0.09
C PRO A 91 -9.48 6.41 -1.14
N THR A 92 -10.76 6.43 -1.53
CA THR A 92 -11.29 5.64 -2.64
C THR A 92 -12.05 6.52 -3.62
N THR A 93 -11.73 6.39 -4.90
CA THR A 93 -12.47 6.99 -6.02
C THR A 93 -13.11 5.88 -6.85
N VAL A 94 -14.35 6.10 -7.32
CA VAL A 94 -15.09 5.23 -8.24
C VAL A 94 -15.24 5.94 -9.57
#